data_AF-A0A8D8L5V2-F1
#
_entry.id   AF-A0A8D8L5V2-F1
#
_cell.length_a   1.000
_cell.length_b   1.000
_cell.length_c   1.000
_cell.angle_alpha   90.00
_cell.angle_beta   90.00
_cell.angle_gamma   90.00
#
_symmetry.space_group_name_H-M   'P 1'
#
loop_
_entity.id
_entity.type
_entity.pdbx_description
1 polymer ?
#
loop_
_entity_poly.entity_id
_entity_poly.type
_entity_poly.pdbx_seq_one_letter_code
_entity_poly.pdbx_strand_id
1 'polypeptide(L)'
;CALQTGHNEGHFMVGRDDAVYCYTSDGRGPCYALDGKKTLLQWFRSHLLIVSKNTRVSGSNGAGFVLTVIDIQNKFIVYTCPIDEVAAILTEFGSCYILTENKQIFHLDEKDLQSKLNLLFKKNLYDIAVRIAKSNQYDADGLAGIFKQYGDHLYSKGDFSGSVDQYTKTIGFLEPSYVIRRFLDARHIHYLTDYLQAIHKSGRASADHTTLLLNCFTRLDRTEQLKQFLENENKLNLFDVDVAIKVCRNASVEQALALAKAHGKHDLCLSILTEDLCRYEDALKYISQLDFHEAERNVKKYGFLLMEHCPGQTIALLKKLCTDYVRTDLGTS
;
A
#
# COMPACT_ATOMS: atom_id res chain seq x y z
N CYS A 1 46.89 8.47 2.77
CA CYS A 1 45.80 7.93 3.60
C CYS A 1 45.41 8.99 4.62
N ALA A 2 44.14 9.29 4.73
CA ALA A 2 43.59 10.19 5.75
C ALA A 2 42.94 9.35 6.86
N LEU A 3 43.02 9.79 8.11
CA LEU A 3 42.53 9.05 9.27
C LEU A 3 41.63 9.96 10.11
N GLN A 4 40.54 9.43 10.64
CA GLN A 4 39.66 10.18 11.54
C GLN A 4 38.99 9.27 12.56
N THR A 5 39.01 9.67 13.83
CA THR A 5 38.23 9.03 14.90
C THR A 5 36.83 9.66 14.97
N GLY A 6 35.80 8.82 15.04
CA GLY A 6 34.41 9.22 15.25
C GLY A 6 34.19 9.75 16.66
N HIS A 7 33.39 10.81 16.78
CA HIS A 7 33.28 11.55 18.04
C HIS A 7 32.58 10.75 19.16
N ASN A 8 31.71 9.77 18.84
CA ASN A 8 30.86 9.11 19.84
C ASN A 8 30.69 7.57 19.74
N GLU A 9 31.18 6.88 18.70
CA GLU A 9 30.77 5.48 18.44
C GLU A 9 31.92 4.46 18.27
N GLY A 10 33.16 4.81 18.64
CA GLY A 10 34.30 3.90 18.44
C GLY A 10 34.57 3.58 16.97
N HIS A 11 34.01 4.36 16.05
CA HIS A 11 34.23 4.26 14.62
C HIS A 11 35.57 4.92 14.25
N PHE A 12 36.47 4.16 13.64
CA PHE A 12 37.73 4.64 13.11
C PHE A 12 37.69 4.59 11.58
N MET A 13 37.80 5.76 10.95
CA MET A 13 37.67 5.93 9.49
C MET A 13 39.05 6.05 8.85
N VAL A 14 39.29 5.22 7.84
CA VAL A 14 40.55 5.17 7.07
C VAL A 14 40.26 5.45 5.60
N GLY A 15 40.71 6.60 5.12
CA GLY A 15 40.61 7.00 3.71
C GLY A 15 41.78 6.47 2.90
N ARG A 16 41.47 5.60 1.94
CA ARG A 16 42.37 5.12 0.88
C ARG A 16 41.91 5.65 -0.48
N ASP A 17 42.71 5.43 -1.51
CA ASP A 17 42.49 5.99 -2.84
C ASP A 17 41.19 5.48 -3.49
N ASP A 18 40.75 4.27 -3.12
CA ASP A 18 39.57 3.56 -3.60
C ASP A 18 38.31 3.78 -2.74
N ALA A 19 38.47 3.91 -1.42
CA ALA A 19 37.34 3.97 -0.49
C ALA A 19 37.71 4.59 0.87
N VAL A 20 36.67 4.92 1.64
CA VAL A 20 36.78 5.16 3.09
C VAL A 20 36.28 3.92 3.83
N TYR A 21 37.14 3.34 4.66
CA TYR A 21 36.87 2.13 5.43
C TYR A 21 36.55 2.49 6.89
N CYS A 22 35.44 1.97 7.42
CA CYS A 22 35.11 2.07 8.83
C CYS A 22 35.62 0.85 9.59
N TYR A 23 36.18 1.07 10.77
CA TYR A 23 36.57 0.04 11.73
C TYR A 23 35.89 0.31 13.06
N THR A 24 35.49 -0.75 13.76
CA THR A 24 34.95 -0.73 15.12
C THR A 24 35.82 -1.60 16.03
N SER A 25 35.53 -1.60 17.34
CA SER A 25 36.13 -2.56 18.29
C SER A 25 35.96 -4.01 17.85
N ASP A 26 34.87 -4.31 17.16
CA ASP A 26 34.48 -5.67 16.75
C ASP A 26 35.07 -6.07 15.38
N GLY A 27 35.76 -5.16 14.70
CA GLY A 27 36.46 -5.41 13.44
C GLY A 27 36.09 -4.46 12.31
N ARG A 28 35.91 -4.99 11.09
CA ARG A 28 35.63 -4.18 9.90
C ARG A 28 34.15 -3.81 9.82
N GLY A 29 33.87 -2.52 9.77
CA GLY A 29 32.55 -1.95 9.54
C GLY A 29 32.26 -1.68 8.05
N PRO A 30 31.28 -0.82 7.74
CA PRO A 30 30.93 -0.48 6.36
C PRO A 30 32.07 0.26 5.63
N CYS A 31 32.11 0.14 4.30
CA CYS A 31 32.98 0.92 3.45
C CYS A 31 32.20 1.81 2.48
N TYR A 32 32.79 2.96 2.14
CA TYR A 32 32.23 3.95 1.22
C TYR A 32 33.17 4.08 0.02
N ALA A 33 32.79 3.47 -1.11
CA ALA A 33 33.56 3.52 -2.34
C ALA A 33 33.54 4.94 -2.91
N LEU A 34 34.71 5.57 -2.96
CA LEU A 34 34.91 6.91 -3.46
C LEU A 34 36.30 6.96 -4.06
N ASP A 35 36.41 7.33 -5.33
CA ASP A 35 37.71 7.44 -5.98
C ASP A 35 38.47 8.71 -5.57
N GLY A 36 39.80 8.65 -5.67
CA GLY A 36 40.71 9.77 -5.51
C GLY A 36 41.51 9.73 -4.21
N LYS A 37 42.69 10.34 -4.21
CA LYS A 37 43.59 10.30 -3.04
C LYS A 37 43.00 11.12 -1.90
N LYS A 38 42.58 10.47 -0.81
CA LYS A 38 41.98 11.16 0.36
C LYS A 38 43.07 11.90 1.11
N THR A 39 42.90 13.21 1.24
CA THR A 39 43.83 14.10 1.94
C THR A 39 43.34 14.42 3.33
N LEU A 40 42.03 14.61 3.51
CA LEU A 40 41.43 14.96 4.79
C LEU A 40 40.11 14.22 4.99
N LEU A 41 39.87 13.80 6.24
CA LEU A 41 38.59 13.28 6.72
C LEU A 41 38.23 14.06 7.97
N GLN A 42 36.99 14.53 8.08
CA GLN A 42 36.53 15.26 9.26
C GLN A 42 35.08 14.91 9.58
N TRP A 43 34.77 14.70 10.86
CA TRP A 43 33.40 14.54 11.31
C TRP A 43 32.76 15.90 11.61
N PHE A 44 31.50 16.02 11.22
CA PHE A 44 30.63 17.10 11.66
C PHE A 44 29.22 16.56 11.88
N ARG A 45 28.79 16.50 13.14
CA ARG A 45 27.50 15.90 13.55
C ARG A 45 27.39 14.45 13.02
N SER A 46 26.34 14.12 12.27
CA SER A 46 26.11 12.82 11.63
C SER A 46 26.77 12.68 10.24
N HIS A 47 27.53 13.69 9.81
CA HIS A 47 28.16 13.74 8.49
C HIS A 47 29.68 13.52 8.54
N LEU A 48 30.18 12.83 7.52
CA LEU A 48 31.61 12.71 7.27
C LEU A 48 31.98 13.54 6.05
N LEU A 49 32.89 14.49 6.26
CA LEU A 49 33.49 15.31 5.22
C LEU A 49 34.76 14.64 4.74
N ILE A 50 34.90 14.58 3.42
CA ILE A 50 35.98 13.88 2.74
C ILE A 50 36.54 14.83 1.69
N VAL A 51 37.83 15.15 1.81
CA VAL A 51 38.55 15.88 0.77
C VAL A 51 39.39 14.87 -0.02
N SER A 52 39.15 14.80 -1.31
CA SER A 52 39.89 13.93 -2.22
C SER A 52 40.55 14.74 -3.34
N LYS A 53 41.78 14.35 -3.68
CA LYS A 53 42.49 14.87 -4.86
C LYS A 53 42.17 13.96 -6.04
N ASN A 54 41.59 14.51 -7.11
CA ASN A 54 41.32 13.74 -8.31
C ASN A 54 42.63 13.44 -9.05
N THR A 55 43.00 12.17 -9.13
CA THR A 55 44.23 11.70 -9.78
C THR A 55 44.06 11.45 -11.27
N ARG A 56 42.83 11.55 -11.81
CA ARG A 56 42.51 11.21 -13.21
C ARG A 56 42.60 12.40 -14.17
N VAL A 57 42.75 13.62 -13.68
CA VAL A 57 42.83 14.83 -14.51
C VAL A 57 44.29 15.26 -14.66
N SER A 58 45.04 14.50 -15.45
CA SER A 58 46.37 14.89 -15.93
C SER A 58 46.23 15.82 -17.14
N GLY A 59 45.78 17.05 -16.91
CA GLY A 59 45.58 18.04 -17.97
C GLY A 59 45.68 19.45 -17.42
N SER A 60 46.91 19.99 -17.43
CA SER A 60 47.38 21.40 -17.42
C SER A 60 46.62 22.56 -16.73
N ASN A 61 45.53 22.39 -15.99
CA ASN A 61 44.93 23.44 -15.15
C ASN A 61 44.34 22.83 -13.86
N GLY A 62 45.18 22.70 -12.83
CA GLY A 62 44.78 22.39 -11.45
C GLY A 62 44.35 20.94 -11.22
N ALA A 63 45.10 20.20 -10.40
CA ALA A 63 44.61 18.96 -9.81
C ALA A 63 43.43 19.30 -8.88
N GLY A 64 42.21 19.24 -9.41
CA GLY A 64 41.02 19.66 -8.67
C GLY A 64 40.81 18.80 -7.42
N PHE A 65 40.73 19.45 -6.26
CA PHE A 65 40.23 18.79 -5.06
C PHE A 65 38.72 18.77 -5.11
N VAL A 66 38.13 17.77 -4.47
CA VAL A 66 36.69 17.62 -4.36
C VAL A 66 36.36 17.41 -2.89
N LEU A 67 35.45 18.23 -2.38
CA LEU A 67 34.80 18.02 -1.11
C LEU A 67 33.59 17.12 -1.33
N THR A 68 33.50 16.03 -0.59
CA THR A 68 32.35 15.14 -0.54
C THR A 68 31.85 15.02 0.89
N VAL A 69 30.56 15.25 1.11
CA VAL A 69 29.90 15.13 2.41
C VAL A 69 28.95 13.95 2.36
N ILE A 70 29.16 12.98 3.26
CA ILE A 70 28.35 11.76 3.36
C ILE A 70 27.51 11.80 4.63
N ASP A 71 26.23 11.48 4.52
CA ASP A 71 25.41 11.05 5.64
C ASP A 71 25.61 9.55 5.85
N ILE A 72 26.29 9.21 6.93
CA ILE A 72 26.67 7.82 7.24
C ILE A 72 25.47 7.00 7.69
N GLN A 73 24.53 7.61 8.42
CA GLN A 73 23.31 6.95 8.88
C GLN A 73 22.39 6.61 7.70
N ASN A 74 22.19 7.57 6.80
CA ASN A 74 21.39 7.40 5.60
C ASN A 74 22.18 6.85 4.40
N LYS A 75 23.47 6.52 4.57
CA LYS A 75 24.36 5.92 3.56
C LYS A 75 24.26 6.62 2.19
N PHE A 76 24.31 7.95 2.17
CA PHE A 76 24.11 8.74 0.96
C PHE A 76 25.05 9.96 0.91
N ILE A 77 25.50 10.32 -0.29
CA ILE A 77 26.32 11.51 -0.53
C ILE A 77 25.40 12.74 -0.57
N VAL A 78 25.46 13.56 0.47
CA VAL A 78 24.59 14.74 0.63
C VAL A 78 25.03 15.88 -0.27
N TYR A 79 26.34 16.08 -0.41
CA TYR A 79 26.91 17.22 -1.12
C TYR A 79 28.27 16.86 -1.71
N THR A 80 28.51 17.33 -2.94
CA THR A 80 29.81 17.22 -3.61
C THR A 80 30.09 18.53 -4.33
N CYS A 81 31.29 19.08 -4.16
CA CYS A 81 31.71 20.32 -4.81
C CYS A 81 33.21 20.30 -5.12
N PRO A 82 33.64 20.81 -6.29
CA PRO A 82 35.05 21.12 -6.50
C PRO A 82 35.50 22.18 -5.49
N ILE A 83 36.70 22.02 -4.96
CA ILE A 83 37.30 22.95 -4.00
C ILE A 83 38.79 23.08 -4.28
N ASP A 84 39.39 24.18 -3.84
CA ASP A 84 40.84 24.31 -3.79
C ASP A 84 41.44 23.40 -2.72
N GLU A 85 42.77 23.31 -2.66
CA GLU A 85 43.45 22.56 -1.61
C GLU A 85 43.02 23.07 -0.22
N VAL A 86 42.54 22.14 0.60
CA VAL A 86 42.01 22.43 1.93
C VAL A 86 43.14 22.35 2.93
N ALA A 87 43.44 23.48 3.59
CA ALA A 87 44.41 23.58 4.66
C ALA A 87 43.85 23.00 5.98
N ALA A 88 42.59 23.31 6.30
CA ALA A 88 41.93 22.82 7.51
C ALA A 88 40.40 22.83 7.39
N ILE A 89 39.74 21.92 8.13
CA ILE A 89 38.30 21.98 8.41
C ILE A 89 38.14 22.25 9.91
N LEU A 90 37.40 23.29 10.24
CA LEU A 90 37.19 23.76 11.61
C LEU A 90 35.72 23.58 11.99
N THR A 91 35.46 22.86 13.08
CA THR A 91 34.11 22.60 13.58
C THR A 91 33.94 23.23 14.96
N GLU A 92 33.57 24.50 14.99
CA GLU A 92 33.46 25.29 16.22
C GLU A 92 32.08 25.95 16.32
N PHE A 93 31.59 26.12 17.55
CA PHE A 93 30.29 26.75 17.84
C PHE A 93 29.08 26.13 17.13
N GLY A 94 29.16 24.84 16.80
CA GLY A 94 28.11 24.12 16.09
C GLY A 94 28.06 24.40 14.57
N SER A 95 29.04 25.12 14.03
CA SER A 95 29.21 25.40 12.60
C SER A 95 30.44 24.68 12.03
N CYS A 96 30.47 24.52 10.70
CA CYS A 96 31.58 23.90 9.98
C CYS A 96 32.16 24.89 8.98
N TYR A 97 33.46 25.17 9.11
CA TYR A 97 34.20 26.07 8.22
C TYR A 97 35.32 25.31 7.51
N ILE A 98 35.58 25.67 6.25
CA ILE A 98 36.67 25.10 5.45
C ILE A 98 37.63 26.22 5.09
N LEU A 99 38.88 26.09 5.51
CA LEU A 99 39.97 26.99 5.16
C LEU A 99 40.78 26.36 4.02
N THR A 100 40.91 27.08 2.91
CA THR A 100 41.77 26.67 1.79
C THR A 100 43.17 27.25 1.90
N GLU A 101 44.14 26.66 1.22
CA GLU A 101 45.52 27.18 1.10
C GLU A 101 45.55 28.58 0.48
N ASN A 102 44.55 28.92 -0.34
CA ASN A 102 44.34 30.25 -0.92
C ASN A 102 43.75 31.27 0.06
N LYS A 103 43.68 30.94 1.36
CA LYS A 103 43.16 31.79 2.45
C LYS A 103 41.68 32.16 2.30
N GLN A 104 40.91 31.35 1.58
CA GLN A 104 39.45 31.49 1.52
C GLN A 104 38.81 30.64 2.61
N ILE A 105 37.73 31.16 3.19
CA ILE A 105 36.95 30.47 4.22
C ILE A 105 35.54 30.23 3.66
N PHE A 106 35.13 28.97 3.63
CA PHE A 106 33.76 28.58 3.28
C PHE A 106 33.01 28.17 4.54
N HIS A 107 31.78 28.63 4.69
CA HIS A 107 30.86 28.19 5.73
C HIS A 107 29.90 27.15 5.15
N LEU A 108 29.88 25.95 5.72
CA LEU A 108 28.89 24.92 5.37
C LEU A 108 27.66 25.09 6.25
N ASP A 109 26.57 25.46 5.61
CA ASP A 109 25.28 25.62 6.28
C ASP A 109 24.36 24.43 5.96
N GLU A 110 23.78 23.86 7.01
CA GLU A 110 22.92 22.69 6.90
C GLU A 110 21.49 23.12 6.59
N LYS A 111 20.97 22.70 5.44
CA LYS A 111 19.58 22.99 5.08
C LYS A 111 18.60 22.35 6.07
N ASP A 112 17.50 23.06 6.32
CA ASP A 112 16.38 22.53 7.08
C ASP A 112 15.76 21.29 6.40
N LEU A 113 15.02 20.50 7.18
CA LEU A 113 14.44 19.24 6.73
C LEU A 113 13.46 19.42 5.55
N GLN A 114 12.65 20.48 5.54
CA GLN A 114 11.71 20.74 4.42
C GLN A 114 12.47 20.99 3.13
N SER A 115 13.50 21.84 3.18
CA SER A 115 14.35 22.13 2.04
C SER A 115 15.06 20.88 1.52
N LYS A 116 15.54 20.01 2.43
CA LYS A 116 16.16 18.72 2.06
C LYS A 116 15.15 17.80 1.35
N LEU A 117 13.96 17.61 1.90
CA LEU A 117 12.92 16.77 1.29
C LEU A 117 12.51 17.30 -0.08
N ASN A 118 12.29 18.62 -0.21
CA ASN A 118 11.96 19.26 -1.49
C ASN A 118 13.03 19.03 -2.57
N LEU A 119 14.32 19.07 -2.20
CA LEU A 119 15.41 18.75 -3.13
C LEU A 119 15.40 17.28 -3.56
N LEU A 120 15.11 16.36 -2.63
CA LEU A 120 15.02 14.94 -2.92
C LEU A 120 13.84 14.61 -3.83
N PHE A 121 12.67 15.22 -3.60
CA PHE A 121 11.50 15.08 -4.47
C PHE A 121 11.77 15.58 -5.88
N LYS A 122 12.43 16.74 -6.03
CA LYS A 122 12.84 17.25 -7.35
C LYS A 122 13.81 16.33 -8.08
N LYS A 123 14.64 15.57 -7.34
CA LYS A 123 15.57 14.57 -7.90
C LYS A 123 14.96 13.16 -8.01
N ASN A 124 13.70 12.99 -7.66
CA ASN A 124 13.00 11.69 -7.60
C ASN A 124 13.66 10.66 -6.65
N LEU A 125 14.37 11.13 -5.60
CA LEU A 125 15.05 10.29 -4.61
C LEU A 125 14.15 9.98 -3.40
N TYR A 126 12.99 9.37 -3.66
CA TYR A 126 11.95 9.14 -2.65
C TYR A 126 12.36 8.15 -1.55
N ASP A 127 13.11 7.10 -1.86
CA ASP A 127 13.59 6.13 -0.86
C ASP A 127 14.48 6.79 0.19
N ILE A 128 15.34 7.72 -0.25
CA ILE A 128 16.22 8.50 0.63
C ILE A 128 15.37 9.49 1.45
N ALA A 129 14.38 10.13 0.84
CA ALA A 129 13.46 11.02 1.54
C ALA A 129 12.71 10.31 2.68
N VAL A 130 12.21 9.09 2.44
CA VAL A 130 11.55 8.26 3.46
C VAL A 130 12.52 7.91 4.59
N ARG A 131 13.76 7.53 4.27
CA ARG A 131 14.78 7.19 5.28
C ARG A 131 15.13 8.40 6.14
N ILE A 132 15.37 9.56 5.53
CA ILE A 132 15.68 10.80 6.24
C ILE A 132 14.50 11.22 7.14
N ALA A 133 13.26 11.14 6.64
CA ALA A 133 12.08 11.46 7.45
C ALA A 133 11.94 10.52 8.65
N LYS A 134 12.11 9.20 8.47
CA LYS A 134 12.08 8.23 9.58
C LYS A 134 13.17 8.49 10.61
N SER A 135 14.40 8.79 10.18
CA SER A 135 15.53 9.07 11.07
C SER A 135 15.34 10.35 11.89
N ASN A 136 14.60 11.33 11.36
CA ASN A 136 14.29 12.59 12.05
C ASN A 136 12.98 12.53 12.86
N GLN A 137 12.43 11.34 13.11
CA GLN A 137 11.18 11.14 13.86
C GLN A 137 10.01 11.98 13.32
N TYR A 138 9.93 12.07 11.99
CA TYR A 138 8.83 12.76 11.33
C TYR A 138 7.48 12.12 11.68
N ASP A 139 6.44 12.94 11.77
CA ASP A 139 5.10 12.50 12.14
C ASP A 139 4.51 11.56 11.08
N ALA A 140 3.56 10.71 11.51
CA ALA A 140 2.97 9.71 10.62
C ALA A 140 2.18 10.33 9.45
N ASP A 141 1.60 11.52 9.66
CA ASP A 141 0.89 12.28 8.62
C ASP A 141 1.87 12.86 7.59
N GLY A 142 2.94 13.48 8.08
CA GLY A 142 4.06 13.90 7.25
C GLY A 142 4.65 12.77 6.39
N LEU A 143 4.87 11.59 6.98
CA LEU A 143 5.33 10.39 6.25
C LEU A 143 4.32 9.91 5.20
N ALA A 144 3.02 9.96 5.50
CA ALA A 144 1.98 9.63 4.53
C ALA A 144 2.00 10.60 3.33
N GLY A 145 2.30 11.87 3.55
CA GLY A 145 2.53 12.85 2.49
C GLY A 145 3.69 12.46 1.56
N ILE A 146 4.79 11.94 2.11
CA ILE A 146 5.94 11.44 1.33
C ILE A 146 5.52 10.22 0.50
N PHE A 147 4.85 9.25 1.11
CA PHE A 147 4.38 8.05 0.41
C PHE A 147 3.37 8.36 -0.69
N LYS A 148 2.50 9.36 -0.48
CA LYS A 148 1.60 9.87 -1.52
C LYS A 148 2.38 10.40 -2.73
N GLN A 149 3.34 11.31 -2.52
CA GLN A 149 4.14 11.86 -3.62
C GLN A 149 4.96 10.78 -4.33
N TYR A 150 5.49 9.82 -3.57
CA TYR A 150 6.22 8.70 -4.14
C TYR A 150 5.32 7.80 -5.00
N GLY A 151 4.13 7.47 -4.50
CA GLY A 151 3.11 6.73 -5.26
C GLY A 151 2.66 7.48 -6.52
N ASP A 152 2.46 8.80 -6.43
CA ASP A 152 2.10 9.65 -7.57
C ASP A 152 3.19 9.61 -8.65
N HIS A 153 4.46 9.71 -8.26
CA HIS A 153 5.59 9.62 -9.18
C HIS A 153 5.68 8.24 -9.88
N LEU A 154 5.58 7.16 -9.10
CA LEU A 154 5.61 5.79 -9.66
C LEU A 154 4.44 5.55 -10.61
N TYR A 155 3.26 6.04 -10.26
CA TYR A 155 2.07 5.98 -11.13
C TYR A 155 2.31 6.71 -12.45
N SER A 156 2.84 7.93 -12.42
CA SER A 156 3.18 8.68 -13.64
C SER A 156 4.27 8.04 -14.49
N LYS A 157 5.16 7.25 -13.88
CA LYS A 157 6.19 6.47 -14.57
C LYS A 157 5.65 5.17 -15.20
N GLY A 158 4.43 4.75 -14.82
CA GLY A 158 3.82 3.50 -15.25
C GLY A 158 4.14 2.29 -14.37
N ASP A 159 4.84 2.50 -13.25
CA ASP A 159 5.05 1.46 -12.23
C ASP A 159 3.84 1.41 -11.28
N PHE A 160 2.77 0.78 -11.76
CA PHE A 160 1.51 0.71 -11.03
C PHE A 160 1.61 -0.17 -9.78
N SER A 161 2.33 -1.29 -9.84
CA SER A 161 2.54 -2.17 -8.68
C SER A 161 3.24 -1.43 -7.55
N GLY A 162 4.39 -0.80 -7.85
CA GLY A 162 5.13 -0.03 -6.86
C GLY A 162 4.32 1.14 -6.31
N SER A 163 3.49 1.78 -7.14
CA SER A 163 2.62 2.87 -6.68
C SER A 163 1.57 2.41 -5.66
N VAL A 164 0.93 1.26 -5.87
CA VAL A 164 -0.02 0.68 -4.90
C VAL A 164 0.69 0.36 -3.58
N ASP A 165 1.89 -0.21 -3.62
CA ASP A 165 2.68 -0.50 -2.42
C ASP A 165 2.99 0.75 -1.60
N GLN A 166 3.12 1.93 -2.23
CA GLN A 166 3.25 3.18 -1.49
C GLN A 166 1.90 3.70 -0.99
N TYR A 167 0.85 3.64 -1.81
CA TYR A 167 -0.48 4.09 -1.38
C TYR A 167 -1.04 3.27 -0.21
N THR A 168 -0.76 1.97 -0.15
CA THR A 168 -1.18 1.13 1.00
C THR A 168 -0.58 1.61 2.33
N LYS A 169 0.62 2.21 2.31
CA LYS A 169 1.25 2.82 3.50
C LYS A 169 0.60 4.13 3.94
N THR A 170 -0.23 4.74 3.09
CA THR A 170 -0.95 5.99 3.40
C THR A 170 -2.34 5.77 4.00
N ILE A 171 -2.77 4.50 4.15
CA ILE A 171 -4.11 4.16 4.63
C ILE A 171 -4.34 4.74 6.04
N GLY A 172 -5.39 5.54 6.16
CA GLY A 172 -5.80 6.22 7.41
C GLY A 172 -5.37 7.68 7.53
N PHE A 173 -4.49 8.15 6.64
CA PHE A 173 -4.12 9.56 6.52
C PHE A 173 -4.65 10.12 5.19
N LEU A 174 -4.46 9.36 4.10
CA LEU A 174 -4.99 9.70 2.78
C LEU A 174 -6.39 9.14 2.57
N GLU A 175 -7.27 9.95 1.99
CA GLU A 175 -8.62 9.53 1.61
C GLU A 175 -8.56 8.45 0.51
N PRO A 176 -9.18 7.26 0.71
CA PRO A 176 -9.16 6.16 -0.26
C PRO A 176 -9.68 6.53 -1.65
N SER A 177 -10.63 7.46 -1.74
CA SER A 177 -11.23 7.89 -3.01
C SER A 177 -10.19 8.45 -3.99
N TYR A 178 -9.12 9.08 -3.48
CA TYR A 178 -8.00 9.58 -4.28
C TYR A 178 -7.31 8.47 -5.07
N VAL A 179 -7.01 7.36 -4.39
CA VAL A 179 -6.31 6.21 -4.98
C VAL A 179 -7.27 5.42 -5.87
N ILE A 180 -8.51 5.20 -5.40
CA ILE A 180 -9.54 4.48 -6.16
C ILE A 180 -9.76 5.12 -7.53
N ARG A 181 -9.94 6.45 -7.59
CA ARG A 181 -10.15 7.18 -8.86
C ARG A 181 -9.03 6.98 -9.89
N ARG A 182 -7.80 6.76 -9.44
CA ARG A 182 -6.64 6.51 -10.32
C ARG A 182 -6.66 5.10 -10.92
N PHE A 183 -7.16 4.10 -10.20
CA PHE A 183 -7.16 2.70 -10.64
C PHE A 183 -8.53 2.18 -11.10
N LEU A 184 -9.52 3.05 -11.35
CA LEU A 184 -10.85 2.66 -11.83
C LEU A 184 -10.85 2.08 -13.26
N ASP A 185 -9.81 2.31 -14.06
CA ASP A 185 -9.69 1.70 -15.39
C ASP A 185 -9.71 0.17 -15.28
N ALA A 186 -10.50 -0.49 -16.14
CA ALA A 186 -10.62 -1.95 -16.18
C ALA A 186 -9.26 -2.65 -16.34
N ARG A 187 -8.28 -2.02 -17.00
CA ARG A 187 -6.92 -2.57 -17.16
C ARG A 187 -6.15 -2.65 -15.84
N HIS A 188 -6.54 -1.84 -14.85
CA HIS A 188 -5.85 -1.70 -13.56
C HIS A 188 -6.63 -2.32 -12.40
N ILE A 189 -7.67 -3.10 -12.69
CA ILE A 189 -8.56 -3.67 -11.68
C ILE A 189 -7.82 -4.54 -10.65
N HIS A 190 -6.71 -5.20 -11.03
CA HIS A 190 -5.86 -5.95 -10.10
C HIS A 190 -5.24 -5.05 -9.03
N TYR A 191 -4.67 -3.91 -9.44
CA TYR A 191 -4.08 -2.92 -8.54
C TYR A 191 -5.11 -2.29 -7.60
N LEU A 192 -6.31 -2.01 -8.13
CA LEU A 192 -7.42 -1.54 -7.32
C LEU A 192 -7.84 -2.59 -6.28
N THR A 193 -7.90 -3.86 -6.68
CA THR A 193 -8.24 -4.99 -5.80
C THR A 193 -7.24 -5.09 -4.65
N ASP A 194 -5.94 -5.04 -4.94
CA ASP A 194 -4.88 -5.13 -3.92
C ASP A 194 -4.97 -3.98 -2.91
N TYR A 195 -5.23 -2.76 -3.38
CA TYR A 195 -5.43 -1.61 -2.52
C TYR A 195 -6.67 -1.74 -1.62
N LEU A 196 -7.82 -2.15 -2.19
CA LEU A 196 -9.05 -2.37 -1.43
C LEU A 196 -8.91 -3.49 -0.39
N GLN A 197 -8.20 -4.58 -0.73
CA GLN A 197 -7.88 -5.63 0.23
C GLN A 197 -7.00 -5.11 1.38
N ALA A 198 -6.02 -4.25 1.10
CA ALA A 198 -5.21 -3.64 2.13
C ALA A 198 -6.05 -2.74 3.07
N ILE A 199 -7.01 -1.98 2.53
CA ILE A 199 -7.96 -1.21 3.34
C ILE A 199 -8.75 -2.14 4.26
N HIS A 200 -9.26 -3.26 3.75
CA HIS A 200 -9.97 -4.25 4.57
C HIS A 200 -9.09 -4.85 5.66
N LYS A 201 -7.84 -5.20 5.37
CA LYS A 201 -6.88 -5.72 6.36
C LYS A 201 -6.59 -4.71 7.46
N SER A 202 -6.66 -3.41 7.16
CA SER A 202 -6.48 -2.33 8.15
C SER A 202 -7.72 -2.05 9.01
N GLY A 203 -8.87 -2.69 8.72
CA GLY A 203 -10.13 -2.47 9.44
C GLY A 203 -10.81 -1.12 9.17
N ARG A 204 -10.38 -0.39 8.12
CA ARG A 204 -10.90 0.95 7.77
C ARG A 204 -11.78 0.95 6.51
N ALA A 205 -12.29 -0.22 6.12
CA ALA A 205 -13.17 -0.36 4.97
C ALA A 205 -14.58 0.16 5.27
N SER A 206 -15.19 0.84 4.31
CA SER A 206 -16.60 1.24 4.33
C SER A 206 -17.44 0.25 3.50
N ALA A 207 -18.76 0.33 3.59
CA ALA A 207 -19.67 -0.46 2.77
C ALA A 207 -19.44 -0.26 1.26
N ASP A 208 -19.12 0.96 0.84
CA ASP A 208 -18.81 1.28 -0.56
C ASP A 208 -17.50 0.62 -1.01
N HIS A 209 -16.47 0.61 -0.15
CA HIS A 209 -15.20 -0.07 -0.44
C HIS A 209 -15.41 -1.58 -0.60
N THR A 210 -16.23 -2.19 0.25
CA THR A 210 -16.56 -3.62 0.15
C THR A 210 -17.32 -3.92 -1.13
N THR A 211 -18.31 -3.10 -1.47
CA THR A 211 -19.10 -3.25 -2.71
C THR A 211 -18.21 -3.16 -3.95
N LEU A 212 -17.29 -2.20 -3.97
CA LEU A 212 -16.32 -2.07 -5.06
C LEU A 212 -15.39 -3.27 -5.13
N LEU A 213 -14.92 -3.79 -3.99
CA LEU A 213 -14.08 -4.98 -3.94
C LEU A 213 -14.80 -6.23 -4.46
N LEU A 214 -16.08 -6.42 -4.11
CA LEU A 214 -16.90 -7.50 -4.63
C LEU A 214 -17.05 -7.39 -6.16
N ASN A 215 -17.31 -6.19 -6.68
CA ASN A 215 -17.34 -5.93 -8.12
C ASN A 215 -15.98 -6.20 -8.79
N CYS A 216 -14.87 -5.96 -8.10
CA CYS A 216 -13.55 -6.31 -8.60
C CYS A 216 -13.34 -7.82 -8.67
N PHE A 217 -13.74 -8.58 -7.64
CA PHE A 217 -13.62 -10.04 -7.63
C PHE A 217 -14.43 -10.71 -8.74
N THR A 218 -15.65 -10.23 -8.98
CA THR A 218 -16.51 -10.76 -10.04
C THR A 218 -15.94 -10.50 -11.43
N ARG A 219 -15.42 -9.29 -11.70
CA ARG A 219 -14.78 -8.98 -12.99
C ARG A 219 -13.46 -9.71 -13.25
N LEU A 220 -12.82 -10.21 -12.19
CA LEU A 220 -11.55 -10.95 -12.26
C LEU A 220 -11.71 -12.46 -12.20
N ASP A 221 -12.95 -12.98 -12.20
CA ASP A 221 -13.29 -14.40 -12.05
C ASP A 221 -12.63 -15.07 -10.83
N ARG A 222 -12.38 -14.31 -9.75
CA ARG A 222 -11.76 -14.83 -8.51
C ARG A 222 -12.80 -15.38 -7.55
N THR A 223 -13.52 -16.40 -8.01
CA THR A 223 -14.64 -17.04 -7.31
C THR A 223 -14.26 -17.60 -5.93
N GLU A 224 -13.08 -18.20 -5.78
CA GLU A 224 -12.62 -18.75 -4.50
C GLU A 224 -12.28 -17.66 -3.47
N GLN A 225 -11.66 -16.56 -3.90
CA GLN A 225 -11.38 -15.43 -3.00
C GLN A 225 -12.67 -14.73 -2.57
N LEU A 226 -13.65 -14.66 -3.48
CA LEU A 226 -14.98 -14.14 -3.19
C LEU A 226 -15.69 -15.00 -2.13
N LYS A 227 -15.70 -16.33 -2.29
CA LYS A 227 -16.27 -17.26 -1.29
C LYS A 227 -15.63 -17.08 0.09
N GLN A 228 -14.29 -17.16 0.15
CA GLN A 228 -13.55 -16.96 1.40
C GLN A 228 -13.84 -15.59 2.03
N PHE A 229 -14.04 -14.56 1.21
CA PHE A 229 -14.36 -13.23 1.70
C PHE A 229 -15.77 -13.18 2.31
N LEU A 230 -16.75 -13.84 1.68
CA LEU A 230 -18.16 -13.87 2.11
C LEU A 230 -18.40 -14.81 3.31
N GLU A 231 -17.69 -15.93 3.40
CA GLU A 231 -17.79 -16.91 4.51
C GLU A 231 -17.26 -16.36 5.83
N ASN A 232 -16.46 -15.29 5.80
CA ASN A 232 -15.98 -14.63 7.01
C ASN A 232 -17.11 -13.81 7.67
N GLU A 233 -17.93 -14.48 8.49
CA GLU A 233 -19.10 -13.94 9.19
C GLU A 233 -18.81 -12.70 10.06
N ASN A 234 -17.56 -12.50 10.49
CA ASN A 234 -17.14 -11.29 11.20
C ASN A 234 -17.24 -9.99 10.35
N LYS A 235 -17.60 -10.10 9.06
CA LYS A 235 -17.76 -8.98 8.13
C LYS A 235 -19.21 -8.67 7.73
N LEU A 236 -20.20 -9.27 8.37
CA LEU A 236 -21.62 -9.07 8.07
C LEU A 236 -22.08 -7.60 8.17
N ASN A 237 -21.42 -6.80 9.02
CA ASN A 237 -21.68 -5.36 9.15
C ASN A 237 -20.91 -4.48 8.15
N LEU A 238 -20.07 -5.07 7.28
CA LEU A 238 -19.17 -4.34 6.39
C LEU A 238 -19.73 -4.15 4.98
N PHE A 239 -20.89 -4.73 4.64
CA PHE A 239 -21.47 -4.57 3.30
C PHE A 239 -23.00 -4.70 3.26
N ASP A 240 -23.58 -4.10 2.23
CA ASP A 240 -24.99 -4.28 1.90
C ASP A 240 -25.20 -5.66 1.24
N VAL A 241 -25.89 -6.54 1.97
CA VAL A 241 -26.19 -7.92 1.55
C VAL A 241 -26.97 -7.94 0.24
N ASP A 242 -27.89 -7.00 0.02
CA ASP A 242 -28.70 -6.96 -1.21
C ASP A 242 -27.84 -6.60 -2.42
N VAL A 243 -26.87 -5.71 -2.24
CA VAL A 243 -25.89 -5.37 -3.27
C VAL A 243 -24.96 -6.56 -3.53
N ALA A 244 -24.44 -7.21 -2.48
CA ALA A 244 -23.58 -8.38 -2.63
C ALA A 244 -24.27 -9.52 -3.38
N ILE A 245 -25.55 -9.80 -3.08
CA ILE A 245 -26.35 -10.81 -3.80
C ILE A 245 -26.47 -10.42 -5.28
N LYS A 246 -26.79 -9.16 -5.60
CA LYS A 246 -26.90 -8.69 -7.00
C LYS A 246 -25.57 -8.82 -7.76
N VAL A 247 -24.46 -8.44 -7.12
CA VAL A 247 -23.12 -8.55 -7.71
C VAL A 247 -22.76 -10.02 -7.95
N CYS A 248 -23.02 -10.89 -6.98
CA CYS A 248 -22.80 -12.33 -7.12
C CYS A 248 -23.71 -12.93 -8.19
N ARG A 249 -24.97 -12.49 -8.33
CA ARG A 249 -25.92 -13.03 -9.32
C ARG A 249 -25.40 -12.90 -10.75
N ASN A 250 -24.66 -11.83 -11.05
CA ASN A 250 -24.03 -11.60 -12.35
C ASN A 250 -22.79 -12.48 -12.61
N ALA A 251 -22.14 -13.01 -11.58
CA ALA A 251 -20.90 -13.78 -11.71
C ALA A 251 -21.10 -15.28 -11.47
N SER A 252 -21.82 -15.63 -10.39
CA SER A 252 -22.18 -16.99 -10.02
C SER A 252 -23.55 -16.98 -9.34
N VAL A 253 -24.55 -17.43 -10.09
CA VAL A 253 -25.96 -17.56 -9.64
C VAL A 253 -26.05 -18.47 -8.39
N GLU A 254 -25.22 -19.50 -8.32
CA GLU A 254 -25.17 -20.45 -7.20
C GLU A 254 -24.68 -19.79 -5.90
N GLN A 255 -23.65 -18.94 -5.99
CA GLN A 255 -23.14 -18.20 -4.82
C GLN A 255 -24.15 -17.15 -4.35
N ALA A 256 -24.81 -16.47 -5.29
CA ALA A 256 -25.87 -15.51 -4.97
C ALA A 256 -27.03 -16.19 -4.23
N LEU A 257 -27.41 -17.40 -4.66
CA LEU A 257 -28.44 -18.21 -4.00
C LEU A 257 -28.01 -18.61 -2.58
N ALA A 258 -26.77 -19.08 -2.40
CA ALA A 258 -26.24 -19.46 -1.09
C ALA A 258 -26.24 -18.27 -0.12
N LEU A 259 -25.78 -17.10 -0.59
CA LEU A 259 -25.76 -15.87 0.19
C LEU A 259 -27.18 -15.39 0.54
N ALA A 260 -28.11 -15.42 -0.41
CA ALA A 260 -29.51 -15.04 -0.17
C ALA A 260 -30.19 -15.95 0.87
N LYS A 261 -29.92 -17.26 0.82
CA LYS A 261 -30.43 -18.23 1.80
C LYS A 261 -29.83 -18.01 3.19
N ALA A 262 -28.51 -17.84 3.28
CA ALA A 262 -27.81 -17.64 4.55
C ALA A 262 -28.29 -16.39 5.31
N HIS A 263 -28.66 -15.35 4.58
CA HIS A 263 -29.10 -14.06 5.14
C HIS A 263 -30.63 -13.87 5.22
N GLY A 264 -31.43 -14.90 4.95
CA GLY A 264 -32.90 -14.79 5.01
C GLY A 264 -33.50 -13.80 4.00
N LYS A 265 -32.83 -13.56 2.87
CA LYS A 265 -33.34 -12.69 1.79
C LYS A 265 -34.24 -13.50 0.86
N HIS A 266 -35.42 -13.86 1.37
CA HIS A 266 -36.34 -14.81 0.72
C HIS A 266 -36.81 -14.39 -0.68
N ASP A 267 -37.12 -13.09 -0.88
CA ASP A 267 -37.55 -12.56 -2.17
C ASP A 267 -36.45 -12.71 -3.25
N LEU A 268 -35.21 -12.37 -2.89
CA LEU A 268 -34.06 -12.51 -3.80
C LEU A 268 -33.76 -13.99 -4.09
N CYS A 269 -33.80 -14.86 -3.06
CA CYS A 269 -33.63 -16.30 -3.22
C CYS A 269 -34.64 -16.88 -4.22
N LEU A 270 -35.91 -16.51 -4.09
CA LEU A 270 -36.96 -16.98 -5.00
C LEU A 270 -36.82 -16.41 -6.40
N SER A 271 -36.49 -15.11 -6.54
CA SER A 271 -36.21 -14.53 -7.85
C SER A 271 -35.08 -15.27 -8.57
N ILE A 272 -34.01 -15.65 -7.87
CA ILE A 272 -32.88 -16.41 -8.44
C ILE A 272 -33.33 -17.81 -8.86
N LEU A 273 -34.10 -18.51 -8.02
CA LEU A 273 -34.58 -19.87 -8.32
C LEU A 273 -35.54 -19.90 -9.50
N THR A 274 -36.43 -18.91 -9.62
CA THR A 274 -37.46 -18.90 -10.65
C THR A 274 -37.00 -18.26 -11.96
N GLU A 275 -36.25 -17.16 -11.91
CA GLU A 275 -35.88 -16.39 -13.11
C GLU A 275 -34.55 -16.85 -13.72
N ASP A 276 -33.53 -17.15 -12.91
CA ASP A 276 -32.20 -17.50 -13.44
C ASP A 276 -32.01 -19.00 -13.60
N LEU A 277 -32.40 -19.78 -12.59
CA LEU A 277 -32.17 -21.23 -12.55
C LEU A 277 -33.34 -22.04 -13.09
N CYS A 278 -34.52 -21.45 -13.23
CA CYS A 278 -35.77 -22.12 -13.61
C CYS A 278 -36.06 -23.38 -12.77
N ARG A 279 -35.64 -23.41 -11.50
CA ARG A 279 -35.83 -24.54 -10.56
C ARG A 279 -37.08 -24.34 -9.72
N TYR A 280 -38.24 -24.45 -10.36
CA TYR A 280 -39.54 -24.19 -9.74
C TYR A 280 -39.88 -25.14 -8.57
N GLU A 281 -39.46 -26.40 -8.64
CA GLU A 281 -39.66 -27.36 -7.54
C GLU A 281 -38.85 -26.98 -6.28
N ASP A 282 -37.60 -26.53 -6.47
CA ASP A 282 -36.77 -26.08 -5.36
C ASP A 282 -37.27 -24.77 -4.76
N ALA A 283 -37.84 -23.89 -5.59
CA ALA A 283 -38.54 -22.68 -5.12
C ALA A 283 -39.74 -23.04 -4.24
N LEU A 284 -40.56 -24.03 -4.65
CA LEU A 284 -41.70 -24.51 -3.85
C LEU A 284 -41.26 -25.13 -2.52
N LYS A 285 -40.22 -25.99 -2.54
CA LYS A 285 -39.62 -26.57 -1.32
C LYS A 285 -39.09 -25.49 -0.39
N TYR A 286 -38.46 -24.45 -0.95
CA TYR A 286 -37.95 -23.34 -0.15
C TYR A 286 -39.11 -22.56 0.50
N ILE A 287 -40.18 -22.25 -0.24
CA ILE A 287 -41.37 -21.58 0.31
C ILE A 287 -42.03 -22.41 1.42
N SER A 288 -42.08 -23.73 1.27
CA SER A 288 -42.67 -24.61 2.29
C SER A 288 -41.83 -24.72 3.57
N GLN A 289 -40.59 -24.24 3.56
CA GLN A 289 -39.70 -24.14 4.73
C GLN A 289 -39.83 -22.79 5.45
N LEU A 290 -40.45 -21.79 4.82
CA LEU A 290 -40.56 -20.45 5.40
C LEU A 290 -41.62 -20.36 6.50
N ASP A 291 -41.60 -19.26 7.24
CA ASP A 291 -42.69 -18.89 8.11
C ASP A 291 -44.01 -18.72 7.37
N PHE A 292 -45.14 -18.99 8.03
CA PHE A 292 -46.47 -18.87 7.41
C PHE A 292 -46.65 -17.52 6.69
N HIS A 293 -46.31 -16.42 7.37
CA HIS A 293 -46.48 -15.06 6.84
C HIS A 293 -45.57 -14.78 5.64
N GLU A 294 -44.36 -15.35 5.62
CA GLU A 294 -43.44 -15.21 4.50
C GLU A 294 -43.78 -16.13 3.33
N ALA A 295 -44.18 -17.37 3.63
CA ALA A 295 -44.68 -18.31 2.64
C ALA A 295 -45.91 -17.73 1.93
N GLU A 296 -46.89 -17.20 2.68
CA GLU A 296 -48.07 -16.55 2.11
C GLU A 296 -47.69 -15.38 1.20
N ARG A 297 -46.81 -14.48 1.67
CA ARG A 297 -46.34 -13.33 0.89
C ARG A 297 -45.65 -13.75 -0.41
N ASN A 298 -44.78 -14.76 -0.35
CA ASN A 298 -44.02 -15.23 -1.49
C ASN A 298 -44.88 -16.03 -2.48
N VAL A 299 -45.83 -16.84 -2.01
CA VAL A 299 -46.81 -17.52 -2.89
C VAL A 299 -47.70 -16.51 -3.61
N LYS A 300 -48.12 -15.42 -2.96
CA LYS A 300 -48.86 -14.36 -3.67
C LYS A 300 -48.07 -13.74 -4.82
N LYS A 301 -46.75 -13.61 -4.67
CA LYS A 301 -45.88 -12.98 -5.67
C LYS A 301 -45.46 -13.94 -6.79
N TYR A 302 -45.03 -15.15 -6.45
CA TYR A 302 -44.47 -16.12 -7.40
C TYR A 302 -45.47 -17.23 -7.80
N GLY A 303 -46.62 -17.31 -7.13
CA GLY A 303 -47.57 -18.42 -7.28
C GLY A 303 -48.16 -18.57 -8.68
N PHE A 304 -48.31 -17.49 -9.44
CA PHE A 304 -48.74 -17.57 -10.84
C PHE A 304 -47.74 -18.38 -11.68
N LEU A 305 -46.45 -18.04 -11.59
CA LEU A 305 -45.36 -18.72 -12.30
C LEU A 305 -45.21 -20.17 -11.84
N LEU A 306 -45.35 -20.42 -10.54
CA LEU A 306 -45.28 -21.78 -9.98
C LEU A 306 -46.49 -22.64 -10.40
N MET A 307 -47.68 -22.05 -10.56
CA MET A 307 -48.86 -22.74 -11.09
C MET A 307 -48.70 -23.11 -12.57
N GLU A 308 -48.01 -22.28 -13.36
CA GLU A 308 -47.77 -22.54 -14.78
C GLU A 308 -46.83 -23.74 -14.98
N HIS A 309 -45.76 -23.83 -14.18
CA HIS A 309 -44.75 -24.87 -14.32
C HIS A 309 -44.97 -26.11 -13.44
N CYS A 310 -45.51 -25.94 -12.23
CA CYS A 310 -45.68 -27.01 -11.23
C CYS A 310 -47.07 -26.95 -10.55
N PRO A 311 -48.18 -27.12 -11.29
CA PRO A 311 -49.54 -26.90 -10.77
C PRO A 311 -49.90 -27.83 -9.62
N GLY A 312 -49.56 -29.13 -9.71
CA GLY A 312 -49.92 -30.11 -8.68
C GLY A 312 -49.30 -29.81 -7.31
N GLN A 313 -47.99 -29.52 -7.30
CA GLN A 313 -47.25 -29.20 -6.07
C GLN A 313 -47.68 -27.83 -5.51
N THR A 314 -47.93 -26.85 -6.39
CA THR A 314 -48.38 -25.51 -5.98
C THR A 314 -49.77 -25.54 -5.34
N ILE A 315 -50.72 -26.30 -5.91
CA ILE A 315 -52.05 -26.52 -5.31
C ILE A 315 -51.93 -27.21 -3.94
N ALA A 316 -51.03 -28.20 -3.81
CA ALA A 316 -50.82 -28.88 -2.54
C ALA A 316 -50.29 -27.91 -1.46
N LEU A 317 -49.36 -27.02 -1.82
CA LEU A 317 -48.86 -25.98 -0.93
C LEU A 317 -49.96 -24.97 -0.54
N LEU A 318 -50.76 -24.52 -1.51
CA LEU A 318 -51.89 -23.62 -1.27
C LEU A 318 -52.94 -24.23 -0.32
N LYS A 319 -53.26 -25.51 -0.50
CA LYS A 319 -54.15 -26.24 0.42
C LYS A 319 -53.62 -26.20 1.84
N LYS A 320 -52.34 -26.54 2.03
CA LYS A 320 -51.68 -26.49 3.35
C LYS A 320 -51.68 -25.09 3.95
N LEU A 321 -51.41 -24.05 3.15
CA LEU A 321 -51.46 -22.65 3.61
C LEU A 321 -52.87 -22.24 4.07
N CYS A 322 -53.93 -22.80 3.50
CA CYS A 322 -55.31 -22.47 3.87
C CYS A 322 -55.90 -23.34 4.99
N THR A 323 -55.20 -24.37 5.47
CA THR A 323 -55.70 -25.32 6.49
C THR A 323 -54.83 -25.35 7.75
N ASP A 324 -53.69 -26.03 7.65
CA ASP A 324 -52.85 -26.47 8.77
C ASP A 324 -51.38 -26.39 8.37
N TYR A 325 -50.93 -25.17 8.05
CA TYR A 325 -49.56 -24.94 7.62
C TYR A 325 -48.56 -25.23 8.75
N VAL A 326 -47.72 -26.24 8.53
CA VAL A 326 -46.56 -26.55 9.35
C VAL A 326 -45.34 -26.48 8.44
N ARG A 327 -44.28 -25.80 8.90
CA ARG A 327 -43.03 -25.70 8.15
C ARG A 327 -42.49 -27.11 7.89
N THR A 328 -42.07 -27.34 6.66
CA THR A 328 -41.40 -28.60 6.30
C THR A 328 -39.93 -28.51 6.68
N ASP A 329 -39.59 -28.87 7.91
CA ASP A 329 -38.19 -28.92 8.34
C ASP A 329 -37.49 -30.12 7.66
N LEU A 330 -36.29 -29.90 7.12
CA LEU A 330 -35.42 -30.97 6.61
C LEU A 330 -34.89 -31.79 7.80
N GLY A 331 -35.69 -32.73 8.29
CA GLY A 331 -35.29 -33.60 9.38
C GLY A 331 -36.40 -34.39 10.04
N THR A 332 -37.12 -35.22 9.26
CA THR A 332 -37.56 -36.58 9.64
C THR A 332 -38.27 -37.21 8.44
N SER A 333 -37.52 -37.98 7.65
CA SER A 333 -37.92 -39.22 6.99
C SER A 333 -36.65 -39.93 6.55
#